data_AF-A0A485AF78-F1
#
_entry.id   AF-A0A485AF78-F1
#
_cell.length_a   1.000
_cell.length_b   1.000
_cell.length_c   1.000
_cell.angle_alpha   90.00
_cell.angle_beta   90.00
_cell.angle_gamma   90.00
#
_symmetry.space_group_name_H-M   'P 1'
#
loop_
_entity.id
_entity.type
_entity.pdbx_description
1 polymer ?
#
loop_
_entity_poly.entity_id
_entity_poly.type
_entity_poly.pdbx_seq_one_letter_code
_entity_poly.pdbx_strand_id
1 'polypeptide(L)'
;MFTLGEVIYAPGEYMLIDNIAPAGMKASYFSAQSLGWLGAAFNPMITGSILTHMPHWSLFVVLMLAIIVAWLMIFRGMKVRPWQNGCSAVNA
;
A
#
# COMPACT_ATOMS: atom_id res chain seq x y z
N MET A 1 0.02 -21.78 -6.56
CA MET A 1 0.76 -22.02 -5.30
C MET A 1 0.96 -20.67 -4.65
N PHE A 2 0.41 -20.44 -3.45
CA PHE A 2 0.57 -19.18 -2.70
C PHE A 2 1.77 -19.28 -1.76
N THR A 3 2.48 -18.16 -1.57
CA THR A 3 3.56 -18.09 -0.56
C THR A 3 3.00 -17.75 0.82
N LEU A 4 3.70 -18.11 1.89
CA LEU A 4 3.28 -17.76 3.26
C LEU A 4 3.11 -16.24 3.43
N GLY A 5 4.00 -15.45 2.82
CA GLY A 5 3.92 -13.98 2.83
C GLY A 5 2.66 -13.44 2.16
N GLU A 6 2.23 -14.05 1.06
CA GLU A 6 1.03 -13.63 0.33
C GLU A 6 -0.26 -13.96 1.10
N VAL A 7 -0.29 -15.11 1.78
CA VAL A 7 -1.41 -15.54 2.64
C VAL A 7 -1.63 -14.57 3.81
N ILE A 8 -0.56 -14.02 4.39
CA ILE A 8 -0.66 -13.05 5.49
C ILE A 8 -0.85 -11.61 4.99
N TYR A 9 -0.29 -11.28 3.83
CA TYR A 9 -0.31 -9.92 3.29
C TYR A 9 -1.73 -9.48 2.92
N ALA A 10 -2.48 -10.34 2.22
CA ALA A 10 -3.83 -10.02 1.78
C ALA A 10 -4.76 -9.61 2.94
N PRO A 11 -4.94 -10.39 4.03
CA PRO A 11 -5.74 -9.96 5.18
C PRO A 11 -5.07 -8.85 5.99
N GLY A 12 -3.73 -8.83 6.07
CA GLY A 12 -2.98 -7.84 6.84
C GLY A 12 -3.16 -6.40 6.33
N GLU A 13 -3.21 -6.20 5.01
CA GLU A 13 -3.45 -4.89 4.40
C GLU A 13 -4.83 -4.34 4.79
N TYR A 14 -5.89 -5.16 4.68
CA TYR A 14 -7.24 -4.74 5.03
C TYR A 14 -7.40 -4.46 6.53
N MET A 15 -6.77 -5.26 7.40
CA MET A 15 -6.76 -5.03 8.85
C MET A 15 -6.05 -3.73 9.23
N LEU A 16 -4.96 -3.38 8.55
CA LEU A 16 -4.23 -2.13 8.76
C LEU A 16 -5.11 -0.92 8.41
N ILE A 17 -5.81 -0.98 7.27
CA ILE A 17 -6.71 0.08 6.84
C ILE A 17 -7.87 0.25 7.81
N ASP A 18 -8.47 -0.86 8.25
CA ASP A 18 -9.58 -0.83 9.20
C ASP A 18 -9.18 -0.20 10.56
N ASN A 19 -7.94 -0.46 11.00
CA ASN A 19 -7.37 0.09 12.22
C ASN A 19 -7.08 1.60 12.14
N ILE A 20 -6.67 2.10 10.97
CA ILE A 20 -6.33 3.53 10.77
C ILE A 20 -7.59 4.36 10.49
N ALA A 21 -8.63 3.78 9.89
CA ALA A 21 -9.81 4.52 9.44
C ALA A 21 -10.74 4.96 10.60
N PRO A 22 -11.00 6.27 10.76
CA PRO A 22 -11.98 6.79 11.73
C PRO A 22 -13.40 6.29 11.47
N ALA A 23 -14.24 6.28 12.51
CA ALA A 23 -15.66 5.95 12.38
C ALA A 23 -16.34 6.87 11.35
N GLY A 24 -16.99 6.28 10.35
CA GLY A 24 -17.64 7.00 9.24
C GLY A 24 -16.77 7.29 8.01
N MET A 25 -15.44 7.12 8.08
CA MET A 25 -14.52 7.37 6.94
C MET A 25 -13.95 6.09 6.30
N LYS A 26 -14.30 4.91 6.81
CA LYS A 26 -13.82 3.61 6.31
C LYS A 26 -14.00 3.48 4.78
N ALA A 27 -15.14 3.94 4.24
CA ALA A 27 -15.41 3.88 2.80
C ALA A 27 -14.36 4.64 1.95
N SER A 28 -13.96 5.84 2.36
CA SER A 28 -12.92 6.60 1.63
C SER A 28 -11.55 5.93 1.73
N TYR A 29 -11.22 5.34 2.88
CA TYR A 29 -9.95 4.62 3.05
C TYR A 29 -9.88 3.33 2.21
N PHE A 30 -10.95 2.55 2.14
CA PHE A 30 -11.02 1.39 1.23
C PHE A 30 -11.06 1.82 -0.25
N SER A 31 -11.67 2.96 -0.59
CA SER A 31 -11.57 3.49 -1.95
C SER A 31 -10.15 3.93 -2.30
N ALA A 32 -9.38 4.47 -1.34
CA ALA A 32 -7.98 4.80 -1.56
C ALA A 32 -7.12 3.54 -1.75
N GLN A 33 -7.44 2.45 -1.04
CA GLN A 33 -6.79 1.16 -1.26
C GLN A 33 -6.98 0.64 -2.69
N SER A 34 -8.09 0.94 -3.35
CA SER A 34 -8.28 0.56 -4.75
C SER A 34 -7.25 1.18 -5.71
N LEU A 35 -6.55 2.26 -5.34
CA LEU A 35 -5.40 2.75 -6.12
C LEU A 35 -4.25 1.73 -6.17
N GLY A 36 -4.19 0.78 -5.24
CA GLY A 36 -3.24 -0.34 -5.29
C GLY A 36 -3.35 -1.15 -6.60
N TRP A 37 -4.54 -1.26 -7.17
CA TRP A 37 -4.76 -1.91 -8.47
C TRP A 37 -4.08 -1.16 -9.63
N LEU A 38 -3.98 0.16 -9.55
CA LEU A 38 -3.22 0.96 -10.52
C LEU A 38 -1.72 0.60 -10.42
N GLY A 39 -1.18 0.49 -9.20
CA GLY A 39 0.19 0.05 -8.98
C GLY A 39 0.45 -1.36 -9.52
N ALA A 40 -0.50 -2.28 -9.33
CA ALA A 40 -0.43 -3.63 -9.90
C ALA A 40 -0.43 -3.61 -11.44
N ALA A 41 -1.19 -2.71 -12.07
CA ALA A 41 -1.19 -2.56 -13.53
C ALA A 41 0.12 -1.97 -14.07
N PHE A 42 0.77 -1.07 -13.34
CA PHE A 42 2.07 -0.51 -13.72
C PHE A 42 3.23 -1.49 -13.53
N ASN A 43 3.09 -2.49 -12.66
CA ASN A 43 4.18 -3.42 -12.33
C ASN A 43 4.73 -4.17 -13.57
N PRO A 44 3.92 -4.81 -14.44
CA PRO A 44 4.40 -5.42 -15.67
C PRO A 44 5.07 -4.44 -16.65
N MET A 45 4.59 -3.19 -16.72
CA MET A 45 5.18 -2.17 -17.60
C MET A 45 6.61 -1.84 -17.14
N ILE A 46 6.79 -1.59 -15.83
CA ILE A 46 8.08 -1.22 -15.26
C ILE A 46 9.04 -2.41 -15.29
N THR A 47 8.60 -3.58 -14.80
CA THR A 47 9.44 -4.79 -14.77
C THR A 47 9.77 -5.29 -16.18
N GLY A 48 8.84 -5.19 -17.14
CA GLY A 48 9.09 -5.50 -18.55
C GLY A 48 10.11 -4.57 -19.20
N SER A 49 10.05 -3.27 -18.89
CA SER A 49 11.06 -2.30 -19.35
C SER A 49 12.45 -2.63 -18.77
N ILE A 50 12.53 -2.95 -17.47
CA ILE A 50 13.78 -3.35 -16.81
C ILE A 50 14.38 -4.59 -17.49
N LEU A 51 13.56 -5.63 -17.73
CA LEU A 51 14.04 -6.85 -18.38
C LEU A 51 14.48 -6.65 -19.84
N THR A 52 13.99 -5.60 -20.49
CA THR A 52 14.36 -5.28 -21.89
C THR A 52 15.70 -4.56 -21.99
N HIS A 53 16.04 -3.71 -21.02
CA HIS A 53 17.23 -2.84 -21.10
C HIS A 53 18.34 -3.18 -20.08
N MET A 54 18.04 -3.99 -19.06
CA MET A 54 18.97 -4.30 -17.96
C MET A 54 19.13 -5.81 -17.77
N PRO A 55 20.22 -6.26 -17.13
CA PRO A 55 20.41 -7.67 -16.84
C PRO A 55 19.36 -8.19 -15.84
N HIS A 56 18.96 -9.46 -16.00
CA HIS A 56 17.84 -10.09 -15.28
C HIS A 56 17.94 -9.99 -13.75
N TRP A 57 19.16 -10.01 -13.19
CA TRP A 57 19.37 -9.91 -11.73
C TRP A 57 18.92 -8.55 -11.15
N SER A 58 18.91 -7.49 -11.98
CA SER A 58 18.54 -6.14 -11.56
C SER A 58 17.08 -6.05 -11.10
N LEU A 59 16.17 -6.85 -11.68
CA LEU A 59 14.76 -6.88 -11.31
C LEU A 59 14.59 -7.28 -9.83
N PHE A 60 15.33 -8.29 -9.38
CA PHE A 60 15.27 -8.73 -7.98
C PHE A 60 15.74 -7.65 -7.02
N VAL A 61 16.81 -6.93 -7.37
CA VAL A 61 17.33 -5.83 -6.56
C VAL A 61 16.34 -4.66 -6.50
N VAL A 62 15.76 -4.28 -7.64
CA VAL A 62 14.74 -3.22 -7.70
C VAL A 62 13.52 -3.58 -6.86
N LEU A 63 13.01 -4.82 -6.96
CA LEU A 63 11.87 -5.28 -6.15
C LEU A 63 12.21 -5.31 -4.65
N MET A 64 13.40 -5.76 -4.26
CA MET A 64 13.83 -5.72 -2.86
C MET A 64 13.85 -4.29 -2.33
N LEU A 65 14.42 -3.35 -3.08
CA LEU A 65 14.43 -1.93 -2.70
C LEU A 65 13.01 -1.34 -2.62
N ALA A 66 12.13 -1.68 -3.57
CA ALA A 66 10.75 -1.21 -3.57
C ALA A 66 9.98 -1.69 -2.33
N ILE A 67 10.16 -2.96 -1.94
CA ILE A 67 9.54 -3.52 -0.72
C ILE A 67 10.06 -2.81 0.53
N ILE A 68 11.37 -2.53 0.62
CA ILE A 68 11.97 -1.78 1.73
C ILE A 68 11.38 -0.36 1.82
N VAL A 69 11.24 0.33 0.68
CA VAL A 69 10.63 1.67 0.63
C VAL A 69 9.17 1.63 1.07
N ALA A 70 8.38 0.67 0.57
CA ALA A 70 6.98 0.49 0.96
C ALA A 70 6.85 0.23 2.47
N TRP A 71 7.72 -0.62 3.02
CA TRP A 71 7.79 -0.90 4.45
C TRP A 71 8.08 0.38 5.26
N LEU A 72 9.09 1.17 4.86
CA LEU A 72 9.39 2.46 5.50
C LEU A 72 8.22 3.44 5.43
N MET A 73 7.49 3.48 4.31
CA MET A 73 6.30 4.31 4.15
C MET A 73 5.19 3.91 5.13
N ILE A 74 4.96 2.60 5.35
CA ILE A 74 3.99 2.11 6.35
C ILE A 74 4.38 2.57 7.76
N PHE A 75 5.65 2.39 8.16
CA PHE A 75 6.15 2.87 9.46
C PHE A 75 5.99 4.37 9.64
N ARG A 76 6.22 5.14 8.58
CA ARG A 76 6.07 6.59 8.61
C ARG A 76 4.60 7.01 8.65
N GLY A 77 3.73 6.32 7.92
CA GLY A 77 2.27 6.52 7.89
C GLY A 77 1.62 6.28 9.25
N MET A 78 1.99 5.20 9.95
CA MET A 78 1.48 4.91 11.29
C MET A 78 1.88 5.96 12.34
N LYS A 79 2.95 6.74 12.11
CA LYS A 79 3.38 7.83 12.99
C LYS A 79 2.62 9.14 12.76
N VAL A 80 1.87 9.26 11.66
CA VAL A 80 1.11 10.48 11.35
C VAL A 80 -0.14 10.49 12.24
N ARG A 81 -0.38 11.59 12.98
CA ARG A 81 -1.52 11.69 13.90
C ARG A 81 -2.84 11.53 13.14
N PRO A 82 -3.81 10.77 13.67
CA PRO A 82 -5.15 10.70 13.10
C PRO A 82 -5.77 12.10 13.06
N TRP A 83 -6.34 12.47 11.92
CA TRP A 83 -6.99 13.76 11.74
C TRP A 83 -8.26 13.81 12.61
N GLN A 84 -8.20 14.52 13.75
CA GLN A 84 -9.30 14.64 14.73
C GLN A 84 -10.32 15.75 14.38
N ASN A 85 -10.20 16.45 13.25
CA ASN A 85 -10.81 17.78 13.08
C ASN A 85 -12.13 17.84 12.27
N GLY A 86 -12.77 16.70 11.96
CA GLY A 86 -14.01 16.71 11.15
C GLY A 86 -15.31 16.65 11.94
N CYS A 87 -15.28 16.08 13.14
CA CYS A 87 -16.49 15.87 13.96
C CYS A 87 -16.74 17.03 14.93
N SER A 88 -16.64 18.26 14.44
CA SER A 88 -17.15 19.44 15.16
C SER A 88 -17.99 20.36 14.26
N ALA A 89 -18.21 19.98 12.99
CA ALA A 89 -18.96 20.79 12.02
C ALA A 89 -20.38 20.26 11.71
N VAL A 90 -20.82 19.18 12.38
CA VAL A 90 -22.19 18.61 12.20
C VAL A 90 -23.11 18.95 13.39
N ASN A 91 -22.66 19.81 14.31
CA ASN A 91 -23.46 20.29 15.47
C ASN A 91 -23.22 21.79 15.77
N ALA A 92 -23.09 22.63 14.74
CA ALA A 92 -23.16 24.08 14.87
C ALA A 92 -24.15 24.64 13.85
#